data_AF-A0A1M6Y6H7-F1
#
_entry.id   AF-A0A1M6Y6H7-F1
#
_cell.length_a   1.000
_cell.length_b   1.000
_cell.length_c   1.000
_cell.angle_alpha   90.00
_cell.angle_beta   90.00
_cell.angle_gamma   90.00
#
_symmetry.space_group_name_H-M   'P 1'
#
loop_
_entity.id
_entity.type
_entity.pdbx_description
1 polymer ?
#
loop_
_entity_poly.entity_id
_entity_poly.type
_entity_poly.pdbx_seq_one_letter_code
_entity_poly.pdbx_strand_id
1 'polypeptide(L)'
;MKNIFNIYLVFFAFVYGCTVNKNTDISFVNISNQTDEDKKIEKWYYENTPKEYNKKEDEILVFFSGQAFKGSEIIVNKKDTLKFKEESNPLECLGYKMYIIKKNAKFLYVISEKKQEKLKLKLNNNYDYLIVGNSLHNLWGVVYYPFFPNITCR
;
A
#
# COMPACT_ATOMS: atom_id res chain seq x y z
N MET A 1 -40.76 39.12 9.07
CA MET A 1 -39.66 39.01 8.07
C MET A 1 -38.55 38.17 8.72
N LYS A 2 -38.71 36.86 8.90
CA LYS A 2 -38.52 35.76 7.93
C LYS A 2 -37.22 35.87 7.10
N ASN A 3 -36.26 35.02 7.46
CA ASN A 3 -35.33 34.31 6.59
C ASN A 3 -34.23 35.10 5.86
N ILE A 4 -33.24 35.66 6.58
CA ILE A 4 -31.97 36.06 5.94
C ILE A 4 -30.73 35.50 6.66
N PHE A 5 -30.84 35.05 7.91
CA PHE A 5 -29.64 34.68 8.69
C PHE A 5 -29.10 33.26 8.48
N ASN A 6 -29.74 32.43 7.65
CA ASN A 6 -29.42 30.99 7.55
C ASN A 6 -28.74 30.55 6.24
N ILE A 7 -28.44 31.49 5.34
CA ILE A 7 -27.84 31.16 4.03
C ILE A 7 -26.29 31.23 4.05
N TYR A 8 -25.71 32.06 4.92
CA TYR A 8 -24.25 32.21 4.97
C TYR A 8 -23.51 31.06 5.69
N LEU A 9 -24.20 30.27 6.53
CA LEU A 9 -23.58 29.16 7.25
C LEU A 9 -23.49 27.86 6.42
N VAL A 10 -24.31 27.74 5.37
CA VAL A 10 -24.32 26.54 4.49
C VAL A 10 -23.23 26.62 3.43
N PHE A 11 -22.81 27.83 3.02
CA PHE A 11 -21.73 27.99 2.04
C PHE A 11 -20.33 27.76 2.61
N PHE A 12 -20.11 28.00 3.91
CA PHE A 12 -18.81 27.75 4.55
C PHE A 12 -18.54 26.26 4.84
N ALA A 13 -19.58 25.44 4.90
CA ALA A 13 -19.45 24.00 5.15
C ALA A 13 -19.00 23.20 3.91
N PHE A 14 -19.07 23.76 2.70
CA PHE A 14 -18.69 23.06 1.48
C PHE A 14 -17.21 23.21 1.07
N VAL A 15 -16.44 24.08 1.74
CA VAL A 15 -15.04 24.36 1.35
C VAL A 15 -14.03 23.52 2.17
N TYR A 16 -14.46 22.90 3.26
CA TYR A 16 -13.61 22.08 4.12
C TYR A 16 -14.06 20.63 4.14
N GLY A 17 -13.47 19.79 3.28
CA GLY A 17 -13.58 18.35 3.54
C GLY A 17 -13.29 17.37 2.42
N CYS A 18 -12.75 17.77 1.28
CA CYS A 18 -12.20 16.81 0.32
C CYS A 18 -10.72 17.10 0.08
N THR A 19 -9.89 16.78 1.08
CA THR A 19 -8.46 16.51 0.84
C THR A 19 -8.35 15.19 0.08
N VAL A 20 -8.67 15.22 -1.21
CA VAL A 20 -8.25 14.17 -2.13
C VAL A 20 -6.73 14.22 -2.14
N ASN A 21 -6.10 13.15 -1.70
CA ASN A 21 -4.65 13.02 -1.69
C ASN A 21 -4.19 12.93 -3.15
N LYS A 22 -3.97 14.08 -3.80
CA LYS A 22 -3.72 14.18 -5.26
C LYS A 22 -2.50 13.39 -5.75
N ASN A 23 -1.67 12.89 -4.84
CA ASN A 23 -0.41 12.22 -5.13
C ASN A 23 -0.39 10.72 -4.78
N THR A 24 -1.57 10.11 -4.60
CA THR A 24 -1.70 8.66 -4.42
C THR A 24 -2.69 8.11 -5.44
N ASP A 25 -2.21 7.25 -6.32
CA ASP A 25 -3.05 6.41 -7.16
C ASP A 25 -3.39 5.13 -6.39
N ILE A 26 -4.68 4.93 -6.13
CA ILE A 26 -5.21 3.79 -5.40
C ILE A 26 -6.04 2.97 -6.37
N SER A 27 -5.59 1.76 -6.64
CA SER A 27 -6.32 0.78 -7.44
C SER A 27 -6.67 -0.44 -6.58
N PHE A 28 -7.71 -1.13 -7.03
CA PHE A 28 -8.21 -2.34 -6.39
C PHE A 28 -8.26 -3.42 -7.44
N VAL A 29 -7.59 -4.54 -7.19
CA VAL A 29 -7.71 -5.73 -8.03
C VAL A 29 -8.99 -6.43 -7.63
N ASN A 30 -9.96 -6.45 -8.54
CA ASN A 30 -11.27 -7.01 -8.30
C ASN A 30 -11.40 -8.33 -9.06
N ILE A 31 -10.72 -9.35 -8.55
CA ILE A 31 -10.79 -10.72 -9.08
C ILE A 31 -11.74 -11.49 -8.16
N SER A 32 -12.80 -12.06 -8.74
CA SER A 32 -13.84 -12.76 -7.97
C SER A 32 -13.37 -14.11 -7.42
N ASN A 33 -12.44 -14.78 -8.11
CA ASN A 33 -11.98 -16.13 -7.76
C ASN A 33 -10.46 -16.27 -7.89
N GLN A 34 -9.84 -16.86 -6.87
CA GLN A 34 -8.44 -17.25 -6.89
C GLN A 34 -8.21 -18.40 -7.88
N THR A 35 -7.25 -18.27 -8.79
CA THR A 35 -6.91 -19.34 -9.73
C THR A 35 -6.11 -20.46 -9.03
N ASP A 36 -6.01 -21.63 -9.65
CA ASP A 36 -5.20 -22.71 -9.10
C ASP A 36 -3.70 -22.39 -9.10
N GLU A 37 -3.25 -21.50 -9.99
CA GLU A 37 -1.89 -20.98 -9.97
C GLU A 37 -1.67 -20.07 -8.76
N ASP A 38 -2.59 -19.14 -8.49
CA ASP A 38 -2.53 -18.26 -7.32
C ASP A 38 -2.47 -19.07 -6.01
N LYS A 39 -3.26 -20.15 -5.90
CA LYS A 39 -3.24 -21.07 -4.74
C LYS A 39 -1.89 -21.77 -4.59
N LYS A 40 -1.28 -22.21 -5.68
CA LYS A 40 0.05 -22.85 -5.66
C LYS A 40 1.13 -21.86 -5.19
N ILE A 41 1.06 -20.62 -5.67
CA ILE A 41 1.99 -19.55 -5.27
C ILE A 41 1.82 -19.22 -3.80
N GLU A 42 0.59 -19.05 -3.34
CA GLU A 42 0.27 -18.78 -1.93
C GLU A 42 0.77 -19.92 -1.04
N LYS A 43 0.48 -21.17 -1.40
CA LYS A 43 0.98 -22.34 -0.66
C LYS A 43 2.50 -22.36 -0.60
N TRP A 44 3.17 -22.18 -1.74
CA TRP A 44 4.62 -22.13 -1.79
C TRP A 44 5.18 -21.03 -0.89
N TYR A 45 4.56 -19.85 -0.88
CA TYR A 45 4.95 -18.74 -0.01
C TYR A 45 4.93 -19.15 1.47
N TYR A 46 3.81 -19.69 1.96
CA TYR A 46 3.67 -20.07 3.37
C TYR A 46 4.58 -21.23 3.78
N GLU A 47 4.94 -22.11 2.84
CA GLU A 47 5.84 -23.25 3.08
C GLU A 47 7.33 -22.86 3.06
N ASN A 48 7.71 -21.83 2.29
CA ASN A 48 9.12 -21.51 2.03
C ASN A 48 9.58 -20.18 2.63
N THR A 49 8.67 -19.36 3.17
CA THR A 49 9.01 -18.09 3.80
C THR A 49 9.18 -18.26 5.32
N PRO A 50 10.13 -17.57 5.97
CA PRO A 50 10.22 -17.56 7.42
C PRO A 50 8.90 -17.16 8.07
N LYS A 51 8.51 -17.88 9.13
CA LYS A 51 7.20 -17.74 9.78
C LYS A 51 6.89 -16.32 10.26
N GLU A 52 7.90 -15.51 10.52
CA GLU A 52 7.75 -14.11 10.91
C GLU A 52 7.12 -13.22 9.83
N TYR A 53 7.17 -13.63 8.56
CA TYR A 53 6.51 -12.93 7.45
C TYR A 53 5.12 -13.49 7.14
N ASN A 54 4.74 -14.64 7.71
CA ASN A 54 3.43 -15.22 7.49
C ASN A 54 2.37 -14.43 8.27
N LYS A 55 1.48 -13.73 7.55
CA LYS A 55 0.38 -12.99 8.18
C LYS A 55 -0.59 -13.91 8.93
N LYS A 56 -1.22 -13.35 9.96
CA LYS A 56 -2.40 -13.92 10.64
C LYS A 56 -3.70 -13.40 10.02
N GLU A 57 -4.83 -13.93 10.46
CA GLU A 57 -6.16 -13.53 9.96
C GLU A 57 -6.50 -12.06 10.24
N ASP A 58 -6.01 -11.52 11.36
CA ASP A 58 -6.21 -10.14 11.79
C ASP A 58 -5.17 -9.16 11.22
N GLU A 59 -4.38 -9.61 10.25
CA GLU A 59 -3.25 -8.90 9.66
C GLU A 59 -3.41 -8.72 8.15
N ILE A 60 -2.77 -7.68 7.64
CA ILE A 60 -2.58 -7.39 6.22
C ILE A 60 -1.09 -7.56 5.94
N LEU A 61 -0.78 -8.30 4.87
CA LEU A 61 0.58 -8.40 4.35
C LEU A 61 0.80 -7.31 3.29
N VAL A 62 1.75 -6.42 3.56
CA VAL A 62 2.12 -5.32 2.68
C VAL A 62 3.42 -5.67 1.95
N PHE A 63 3.41 -5.52 0.63
CA PHE A 63 4.57 -5.68 -0.24
C PHE A 63 5.02 -4.32 -0.73
N PHE A 64 6.22 -3.91 -0.34
CA PHE A 64 6.87 -2.71 -0.86
C PHE A 64 7.75 -3.07 -2.06
N SER A 65 7.46 -2.48 -3.22
CA SER A 65 8.18 -2.75 -4.47
C SER A 65 9.64 -2.28 -4.39
N GLY A 66 10.58 -3.22 -4.57
CA GLY A 66 12.01 -2.90 -4.63
C GLY A 66 12.34 -1.96 -5.78
N GLN A 67 11.67 -2.10 -6.93
CA GLN A 67 11.88 -1.22 -8.07
C GLN A 67 11.50 0.23 -7.77
N ALA A 68 10.40 0.42 -7.04
CA ALA A 68 9.91 1.75 -6.67
C ALA A 68 10.85 2.48 -5.71
N PHE A 69 11.52 1.72 -4.84
CA PHE A 69 12.37 2.26 -3.77
C PHE A 69 13.85 1.95 -3.96
N LYS A 70 14.29 1.54 -5.16
CA LYS A 70 15.69 1.18 -5.44
C LYS A 70 16.67 2.22 -4.92
N GLY A 71 17.71 1.76 -4.22
CA GLY A 71 18.75 2.61 -3.65
C GLY A 71 18.31 3.52 -2.50
N SER A 72 17.09 3.35 -1.99
CA SER A 72 16.55 4.19 -0.93
C SER A 72 16.09 3.37 0.25
N GLU A 73 15.73 4.05 1.33
CA GLU A 73 15.02 3.47 2.44
C GLU A 73 13.66 4.13 2.62
N ILE A 74 12.75 3.40 3.26
CA ILE A 74 11.46 3.94 3.69
C ILE A 74 11.30 3.71 5.19
N ILE A 75 10.58 4.62 5.82
CA ILE A 75 10.17 4.48 7.22
C ILE A 75 8.68 4.17 7.26
N VAL A 76 8.34 3.01 7.81
CA VAL A 76 6.97 2.52 7.94
C VAL A 76 6.49 2.73 9.37
N ASN A 77 5.27 3.26 9.51
CA ASN A 77 4.60 3.55 10.78
C ASN A 77 5.47 4.31 11.80
N LYS A 78 6.33 5.20 11.27
CA LYS A 78 7.26 6.07 12.04
C LYS A 78 8.31 5.31 12.87
N LYS A 79 8.49 4.01 12.65
CA LYS A 79 9.37 3.17 13.48
C LYS A 79 10.30 2.29 12.65
N ASP A 80 9.74 1.59 11.67
CA ASP A 80 10.47 0.49 11.02
C ASP A 80 11.11 0.99 9.73
N THR A 81 12.43 0.84 9.61
CA THR A 81 13.17 1.23 8.41
C THR A 81 13.39 0.03 7.49
N LEU A 82 12.91 0.14 6.25
CA LEU A 82 13.15 -0.87 5.21
C LEU A 82 14.11 -0.29 4.17
N LYS A 83 15.31 -0.85 4.10
CA LYS A 83 16.36 -0.48 3.13
C LYS A 83 16.26 -1.30 1.85
N PHE A 84 16.32 -0.69 0.68
CA PHE A 84 16.23 -1.39 -0.60
C PHE A 84 17.58 -1.43 -1.29
N LYS A 85 17.78 -2.44 -2.14
CA LYS A 85 19.01 -2.62 -2.90
C LYS A 85 19.13 -1.54 -3.97
N GLU A 86 20.36 -1.15 -4.28
CA GLU A 86 20.68 -0.42 -5.50
C GLU A 86 20.53 -1.36 -6.70
N GLU A 87 20.23 -0.79 -7.86
CA GLU A 87 20.16 -1.54 -9.12
C GLU A 87 21.57 -1.69 -9.69
N SER A 88 22.04 -2.93 -9.85
CA SER A 88 23.34 -3.22 -10.44
C SER A 88 23.26 -3.34 -11.97
N ASN A 89 22.08 -3.69 -12.50
CA ASN A 89 21.81 -3.73 -13.94
C ASN A 89 20.32 -3.49 -14.26
N PRO A 90 19.97 -2.99 -15.47
CA PRO A 90 18.59 -2.58 -15.80
C PRO A 90 17.55 -3.72 -15.86
N LEU A 91 18.00 -4.98 -15.89
CA LEU A 91 17.13 -6.15 -15.95
C LEU A 91 17.00 -6.83 -14.57
N GLU A 92 17.64 -6.28 -13.54
CA GLU A 92 17.64 -6.84 -12.20
C GLU A 92 16.26 -6.73 -11.57
N CYS A 93 15.74 -7.87 -11.12
CA CYS A 93 14.58 -7.87 -10.25
C CYS A 93 15.00 -7.49 -8.82
N LEU A 94 14.52 -6.33 -8.35
CA LEU A 94 14.81 -5.87 -6.98
C LEU A 94 13.83 -6.44 -5.93
N GLY A 95 12.90 -7.31 -6.36
CA GLY A 95 11.97 -8.03 -5.51
C GLY A 95 11.05 -7.11 -4.70
N TYR A 96 10.59 -7.62 -3.57
CA TYR A 96 9.70 -6.91 -2.65
C TYR A 96 10.17 -7.05 -1.21
N LYS A 97 9.94 -6.02 -0.41
CA LYS A 97 10.04 -6.11 1.05
C LYS A 97 8.66 -6.29 1.66
N MET A 98 8.53 -7.30 2.51
CA MET A 98 7.29 -7.60 3.22
C MET A 98 7.20 -6.84 4.53
N TYR A 99 6.00 -6.45 4.90
CA TYR A 99 5.68 -5.82 6.17
C TYR A 99 4.29 -6.24 6.61
N ILE A 100 4.15 -6.63 7.88
CA ILE A 100 2.87 -7.03 8.45
C ILE A 100 2.28 -5.86 9.23
N ILE A 101 1.00 -5.57 9.00
CA ILE A 101 0.25 -4.57 9.76
C ILE A 101 -1.08 -5.16 10.23
N LYS A 102 -1.52 -4.80 11.44
CA LYS A 102 -2.83 -5.22 11.96
C LYS A 102 -3.96 -4.56 11.20
N LYS A 103 -5.04 -5.29 10.89
CA LYS A 103 -6.27 -4.76 10.28
C LYS A 103 -6.97 -3.70 11.14
N ASN A 104 -6.76 -3.73 12.47
CA ASN A 104 -7.27 -2.69 13.35
C ASN A 104 -6.47 -1.37 13.27
N ALA A 105 -5.30 -1.36 12.62
CA ALA A 105 -4.57 -0.14 12.36
C ALA A 105 -5.37 0.74 11.40
N LYS A 106 -5.75 1.93 11.83
CA LYS A 106 -6.58 2.82 11.01
C LYS A 106 -5.89 3.28 9.73
N PHE A 107 -4.56 3.40 9.77
CA PHE A 107 -3.74 3.90 8.67
C PHE A 107 -2.39 3.19 8.60
N LEU A 108 -1.88 3.01 7.38
CA LEU A 108 -0.48 2.75 7.08
C LEU A 108 0.21 4.09 6.79
N TYR A 109 1.30 4.36 7.50
CA TYR A 109 2.14 5.54 7.24
C TYR A 109 3.46 5.12 6.62
N VAL A 110 3.87 5.77 5.54
CA VAL A 110 5.16 5.51 4.89
C VAL A 110 5.82 6.83 4.55
N ILE A 111 7.10 6.95 4.87
CA ILE A 111 7.94 8.09 4.49
C ILE A 111 9.01 7.56 3.54
N SER A 112 9.17 8.22 2.39
CA SER A 112 10.22 7.92 1.43
C SER A 112 10.76 9.24 0.89
N GLU A 113 12.06 9.45 1.00
CA GLU A 113 12.72 10.64 0.43
C GLU A 113 12.59 10.66 -1.11
N LYS A 114 12.61 9.47 -1.72
CA LYS A 114 12.51 9.29 -3.17
C LYS A 114 11.15 9.68 -3.75
N LYS A 115 10.07 9.45 -2.99
CA LYS A 115 8.71 9.86 -3.40
C LYS A 115 8.39 11.31 -3.01
N GLN A 116 9.28 11.98 -2.28
CA GLN A 116 9.19 13.40 -1.87
C GLN A 116 7.97 13.75 -0.99
N GLU A 117 7.05 12.81 -0.76
CA GLU A 117 5.87 12.97 0.07
C GLU A 117 5.59 11.75 0.96
N LYS A 118 4.89 11.98 2.06
CA LYS A 118 4.48 10.94 3.01
C LYS A 118 3.19 10.29 2.55
N LEU A 119 3.15 8.96 2.51
CA LEU A 119 1.91 8.20 2.36
C LEU A 119 1.20 8.11 3.71
N LYS A 120 -0.07 8.50 3.72
CA LYS A 120 -1.03 8.18 4.78
C LYS A 120 -2.21 7.44 4.16
N LEU A 121 -2.14 6.11 4.15
CA LEU A 121 -3.14 5.27 3.52
C LEU A 121 -4.14 4.77 4.57
N LYS A 122 -5.43 5.02 4.38
CA LYS A 122 -6.49 4.38 5.18
C LYS A 122 -6.58 2.92 4.76
N LEU A 123 -6.48 2.00 5.71
CA LEU A 123 -6.56 0.56 5.42
C LEU A 123 -8.00 0.15 5.09
N ASN A 124 -8.14 -0.76 4.13
CA ASN A 124 -9.38 -1.43 3.81
C ASN A 124 -9.32 -2.87 4.33
N ASN A 125 -10.12 -3.17 5.35
CA ASN A 125 -10.08 -4.45 6.06
C ASN A 125 -10.71 -5.61 5.28
N ASN A 126 -11.32 -5.33 4.12
CA ASN A 126 -11.82 -6.35 3.21
C ASN A 126 -10.72 -7.00 2.39
N TYR A 127 -9.48 -6.50 2.48
CA TYR A 127 -8.33 -6.99 1.74
C TYR A 127 -7.22 -7.42 2.69
N ASP A 128 -6.61 -8.53 2.36
CA ASP A 128 -5.57 -9.18 3.15
C ASP A 128 -4.15 -8.87 2.66
N TYR A 129 -4.06 -8.35 1.44
CA TYR A 129 -2.80 -8.13 0.74
C TYR A 129 -2.80 -6.74 0.09
N LEU A 130 -1.65 -6.08 0.18
CA LEU A 130 -1.45 -4.73 -0.33
C LEU A 130 -0.09 -4.61 -1.02
N ILE A 131 -0.03 -4.09 -2.24
CA ILE A 131 1.23 -3.70 -2.87
C ILE A 131 1.36 -2.18 -2.83
N VAL A 132 2.51 -1.68 -2.38
CA VAL A 132 2.86 -0.26 -2.34
C VAL A 132 4.09 0.01 -3.20
N GLY A 133 4.00 1.02 -4.05
CA GLY A 133 5.06 1.45 -4.97
C GLY A 133 4.77 1.19 -6.45
N ASN A 134 3.57 0.75 -6.83
CA ASN A 134 3.27 0.34 -8.21
C ASN A 134 2.98 1.49 -9.21
N SER A 135 3.39 2.73 -8.91
CA SER A 135 3.13 3.91 -9.77
C SER A 135 4.39 4.37 -10.50
N LEU A 136 4.18 4.86 -11.73
CA LEU A 136 5.17 5.64 -12.49
C LEU A 136 5.48 6.96 -11.75
N HIS A 137 6.75 7.37 -11.79
CA HIS A 137 7.28 8.61 -11.21
C HIS A 137 7.02 8.79 -9.69
N ASN A 138 7.19 10.01 -9.17
CA ASN A 138 7.23 10.36 -7.73
C ASN A 138 5.91 10.13 -6.96
N LEU A 139 4.89 9.53 -7.58
CA LEU A 139 3.59 9.28 -6.99
C LEU A 139 3.55 7.93 -6.25
N TRP A 140 2.63 7.82 -5.28
CA TRP A 140 2.36 6.57 -4.59
C TRP A 140 1.37 5.72 -5.38
N GLY A 141 1.78 4.52 -5.79
CA GLY A 141 0.87 3.51 -6.35
C GLY A 141 0.52 2.48 -5.28
N VAL A 142 -0.76 2.31 -5.00
CA VAL A 142 -1.26 1.36 -4.01
C VAL A 142 -2.25 0.43 -4.67
N VAL A 143 -2.05 -0.88 -4.52
CA VAL A 143 -2.91 -1.90 -5.11
C VAL A 143 -3.38 -2.87 -4.04
N TYR A 144 -4.68 -2.97 -3.84
CA TYR A 144 -5.28 -3.96 -2.94
C TYR A 144 -5.58 -5.27 -3.67
N TYR A 145 -5.25 -6.40 -3.03
CA TYR A 145 -5.47 -7.74 -3.58
C TYR A 145 -6.34 -8.59 -2.64
N PRO A 146 -7.37 -9.28 -3.17
CA PRO A 146 -8.23 -10.15 -2.38
C PRO A 146 -7.55 -11.47 -1.99
N PHE A 147 -6.55 -11.89 -2.77
CA PHE A 147 -5.76 -13.11 -2.55
C PHE A 147 -4.27 -12.79 -2.64
N PHE A 148 -3.40 -13.76 -2.30
CA PHE A 148 -1.95 -13.56 -2.38
C PHE A 148 -1.57 -13.12 -3.81
N PRO A 149 -0.89 -11.98 -3.99
CA PRO A 149 -0.58 -11.48 -5.33
C PRO A 149 0.42 -12.40 -6.03
N ASN A 150 0.16 -12.74 -7.29
CA ASN A 150 1.14 -13.41 -8.14
C ASN A 150 2.28 -12.42 -8.46
N ILE A 151 3.31 -12.44 -7.63
CA ILE A 151 4.51 -11.62 -7.77
C ILE A 151 5.56 -12.44 -8.51
N THR A 152 5.75 -12.11 -9.79
CA THR A 152 6.68 -12.82 -10.70
C THR A 152 8.12 -12.36 -10.60
N CYS A 153 8.37 -11.23 -9.91
CA CYS A 153 9.71 -10.70 -9.67
C CYS A 153 10.23 -11.27 -8.34
N ARG A 154 11.01 -12.37 -8.44
CA ARG A 154 11.65 -13.07 -7.32
C ARG A 154 13.16 -12.90 -7.35
#